data_AF-A0A4R1BH88-F1
#
_entry.id   AF-A0A4R1BH88-F1
#
_cell.length_a   1.000
_cell.length_b   1.000
_cell.length_c   1.000
_cell.angle_alpha   90.00
_cell.angle_beta   90.00
_cell.angle_gamma   90.00
#
_symmetry.space_group_name_H-M   'P 1'
#
loop_
_entity.id
_entity.type
_entity.pdbx_description
1 polymer ?
#
loop_
_entity_poly.entity_id
_entity_poly.type
_entity_poly.pdbx_seq_one_letter_code
_entity_poly.pdbx_strand_id
1 'polypeptide(L)' 'MQPTNRLRSLAERLLAVHPLCAADALQLAAALRWCENNPAGREFVCLDDRLREAATKGGILRAAR' A
#
# COMPACT_ATOMS: atom_id res chain seq x y z
N MET A 1 5.68 -18.84 -0.36
CA MET A 1 5.38 -18.25 -1.70
C MET A 1 6.13 -16.93 -1.82
N GLN A 2 6.60 -16.55 -3.01
CA GLN A 2 7.34 -15.31 -3.23
C GLN A 2 6.43 -14.25 -3.89
N PRO A 3 6.53 -12.95 -3.54
CA PRO A 3 5.84 -11.89 -4.25
C PRO A 3 6.22 -11.87 -5.74
N THR A 4 5.28 -11.49 -6.61
CA THR A 4 5.58 -11.30 -8.04
C THR A 4 6.53 -10.11 -8.24
N ASN A 5 7.30 -10.11 -9.34
CA ASN A 5 8.18 -8.98 -9.69
C ASN A 5 7.43 -7.65 -9.71
N ARG A 6 6.23 -7.62 -10.28
CA ARG A 6 5.41 -6.39 -10.33
C ARG A 6 5.04 -5.87 -8.95
N LEU A 7 4.83 -6.78 -7.99
CA LEU A 7 4.50 -6.40 -6.62
C LEU A 7 5.72 -5.86 -5.89
N ARG A 8 6.89 -6.50 -6.07
CA ARG A 8 8.17 -6.01 -5.55
C ARG A 8 8.51 -4.62 -6.05
N SER A 9 8.44 -4.39 -7.37
CA SER A 9 8.76 -3.07 -7.94
C SER A 9 7.80 -1.98 -7.45
N LEU A 10 6.54 -2.31 -7.17
CA LEU A 10 5.62 -1.36 -6.57
C LEU A 10 5.96 -1.06 -5.10
N ALA A 11 6.31 -2.09 -4.32
CA ALA A 11 6.75 -1.93 -2.94
C ALA A 11 8.04 -1.10 -2.83
N GLU A 12 9.02 -1.33 -3.71
CA GLU A 12 10.26 -0.53 -3.79
C GLU A 12 9.97 0.95 -4.02
N ARG A 13 9.01 1.27 -4.91
CA ARG A 13 8.57 2.66 -5.13
C ARG A 13 7.91 3.26 -3.90
N LEU A 14 7.11 2.49 -3.17
CA LEU A 14 6.48 2.96 -1.93
C LEU A 14 7.52 3.25 -0.84
N LEU A 15 8.58 2.43 -0.73
CA LEU A 15 9.69 2.68 0.20
C LEU A 15 10.46 3.97 -0.13
N ALA A 16 10.53 4.35 -1.41
CA ALA A 16 11.22 5.57 -1.81
C ALA A 16 10.50 6.86 -1.38
N VAL A 17 9.18 6.80 -1.14
CA VAL A 17 8.34 7.98 -0.85
C VAL A 17 7.65 7.93 0.51
N HIS A 18 7.66 6.77 1.17
CA HIS A 18 7.05 6.58 2.49
C HIS A 18 8.01 5.87 3.44
N PRO A 19 8.07 6.29 4.71
CA PRO A 19 8.96 5.68 5.71
C PRO A 19 8.33 4.39 6.28
N LEU A 20 8.16 3.38 5.42
CA LEU A 20 7.57 2.07 5.73
C LEU A 20 8.65 0.99 5.85
N CYS A 21 8.32 -0.12 6.52
CA CYS A 21 9.11 -1.34 6.37
C CYS A 21 8.77 -2.08 5.06
N ALA A 22 9.59 -3.06 4.68
CA ALA A 22 9.36 -3.83 3.46
C ALA A 22 8.03 -4.61 3.48
N ALA A 23 7.62 -5.11 4.65
CA ALA A 23 6.36 -5.85 4.80
C ALA A 23 5.15 -4.93 4.57
N ASP A 24 5.13 -3.76 5.19
CA ASP A 24 4.08 -2.75 5.03
C ASP A 24 3.99 -2.24 3.58
N ALA A 25 5.13 -2.02 2.95
CA ALA A 25 5.19 -1.61 1.55
C ALA A 25 4.62 -2.70 0.61
N LEU A 26 4.91 -3.98 0.88
CA LEU A 26 4.32 -5.10 0.14
C LEU A 26 2.81 -5.23 0.38
N GLN A 27 2.35 -5.03 1.61
CA GLN A 27 0.93 -5.04 1.95
C GLN A 27 0.17 -3.93 1.20
N LEU A 28 0.70 -2.70 1.22
CA LEU A 28 0.10 -1.57 0.50
C LEU A 28 0.15 -1.79 -1.02
N ALA A 29 1.26 -2.33 -1.55
CA ALA A 29 1.37 -2.70 -2.97
C ALA A 29 0.33 -3.75 -3.39
N ALA A 30 0.03 -4.72 -2.52
CA ALA A 30 -0.99 -5.74 -2.76
C ALA A 30 -2.39 -5.14 -2.82
N ALA A 31 -2.73 -4.28 -1.86
CA ALA A 31 -4.01 -3.59 -1.84
C ALA A 31 -4.19 -2.73 -3.10
N LEU A 32 -3.14 -2.00 -3.50
CA LEU A 32 -3.11 -1.24 -4.75
C LEU A 32 -3.36 -2.08 -6.00
N ARG A 33 -2.69 -3.24 -6.08
CA ARG A 33 -2.86 -4.16 -7.20
C ARG A 33 -4.25 -4.78 -7.23
N TRP A 34 -4.81 -5.11 -6.08
CA TRP A 34 -6.20 -5.55 -5.96
C TRP A 34 -7.19 -4.47 -6.41
N CYS A 35 -6.85 -3.20 -6.20
CA CYS A 35 -7.65 -2.07 -6.66
C CYS A 35 -7.56 -1.75 -8.14
N GLU A 36 -6.61 -2.34 -8.87
CA GLU A 36 -6.34 -2.01 -10.27
C GLU A 36 -6.16 -0.49 -10.50
N ASN A 37 -5.56 0.21 -9.54
CA ASN A 37 -5.46 1.68 -9.49
C ASN A 37 -6.81 2.43 -9.46
N ASN A 38 -7.92 1.75 -9.20
CA ASN A 38 -9.23 2.37 -8.95
C ASN A 38 -9.67 2.13 -7.50
N PRO A 39 -9.19 2.94 -6.55
CA PRO A 39 -9.49 2.78 -5.13
C PRO A 39 -10.85 3.33 -4.71
N ALA A 40 -11.66 3.83 -5.65
CA ALA A 40 -12.96 4.39 -5.34
C ALA A 40 -13.85 3.35 -4.63
N GLY A 41 -14.39 3.71 -3.46
CA GLY A 41 -15.24 2.83 -2.65
C GLY A 41 -14.49 1.71 -1.92
N ARG A 42 -13.15 1.69 -1.94
CA ARG A 42 -12.33 0.67 -1.28
C ARG A 42 -11.59 1.25 -0.09
N GLU A 43 -11.51 0.47 0.99
CA GLU A 43 -10.83 0.85 2.22
C GLU A 43 -9.65 -0.06 2.52
N PHE A 44 -8.63 0.54 3.13
CA PHE A 44 -7.44 -0.13 3.63
C PHE A 44 -7.44 -0.07 5.14
N VAL A 45 -7.88 -1.18 5.76
CA VAL A 45 -8.02 -1.30 7.20
C VAL A 45 -6.68 -1.71 7.80
N CYS A 46 -6.11 -0.88 8.66
CA CYS A 46 -4.91 -1.23 9.42
C CYS A 46 -4.81 -0.42 10.72
N LEU A 47 -4.23 -1.06 11.75
CA LEU A 47 -4.00 -0.45 13.05
C LEU A 47 -2.68 0.34 13.13
N ASP A 48 -1.80 0.18 12.15
CA ASP A 48 -0.52 0.89 12.08
C ASP A 48 -0.72 2.28 11.46
N ASP A 49 -0.36 3.32 12.21
CA ASP A 49 -0.62 4.70 11.81
C ASP A 49 0.26 5.15 10.64
N ARG A 50 1.50 4.64 10.51
CA ARG A 50 2.42 5.02 9.42
C ARG A 50 1.96 4.41 8.11
N LEU A 51 1.51 3.16 8.16
CA LEU A 51 0.94 2.45 7.02
C LEU A 51 -0.40 3.08 6.59
N ARG A 52 -1.23 3.49 7.55
CA ARG A 52 -2.48 4.23 7.28
C ARG A 52 -2.19 5.57 6.59
N GLU A 53 -1.21 6.30 7.09
CA GLU A 53 -0.80 7.58 6.51
C GLU A 53 -0.28 7.40 5.08
N ALA A 54 0.56 6.40 4.83
CA ALA A 54 1.05 6.09 3.48
C ALA A 54 -0.09 5.73 2.51
N ALA A 55 -1.10 4.98 2.96
CA ALA A 55 -2.27 4.66 2.16
C ALA A 55 -3.09 5.90 1.76
N THR A 56 -3.14 6.93 2.62
CA THR A 56 -3.90 8.17 2.32
C THR A 56 -3.13 9.19 1.48
N LYS A 57 -1.82 9.38 1.71
CA LYS A 57 -1.04 10.50 1.14
C LYS A 57 -0.90 10.51 -0.39
N GLY A 58 -1.04 9.37 -1.05
CA GLY A 58 -0.99 9.29 -2.51
C GLY A 58 -2.37 9.25 -3.21
N GLY A 59 -3.46 9.52 -2.49
CA GLY A 59 -4.83 9.26 -3.01
C GLY A 59 -5.09 7.77 -3.27
N ILE A 60 -4.35 6.92 -2.56
CA ILE A 60 -4.17 5.50 -2.88
C ILE A 60 -5.34 4.68 -2.37
N LEU A 61 -5.68 4.80 -1.09
CA LEU A 61 -6.81 4.13 -0.44
C LEU A 61 -7.36 5.02 0.69
N ARG A 62 -8.67 4.98 0.92
CA ARG A 62 -9.21 5.44 2.21
C ARG A 62 -8.71 4.50 3.28
N ALA A 63 -8.22 5.03 4.38
CA ALA A 63 -7.60 4.21 5.40
C ALA A 63 -8.39 4.32 6.70
N ALA A 64 -8.87 3.18 7.18
CA ALA A 64 -9.71 3.05 8.36
C ALA A 64 -8.97 2.26 9.44
N ARG A 65 -9.42 2.42 10.69
CA ARG A 65 -8.86 1.74 11.85
C ARG A 65 -9.60 0.43 12.09
#